data_AF-A0AAN9TX21-F1
#
_entry.id   AF-A0AAN9TX21-F1
#
_cell.length_a   1.000
_cell.length_b   1.000
_cell.length_c   1.000
_cell.angle_alpha   90.00
_cell.angle_beta   90.00
_cell.angle_gamma   90.00
#
_symmetry.space_group_name_H-M   'P 1'
#
loop_
_entity.id
_entity.type
_entity.pdbx_description
1 polymer ?
#
loop_
_entity_poly.entity_id
_entity_poly.type
_entity_poly.pdbx_seq_one_letter_code
_entity_poly.pdbx_strand_id
1 'polypeptide(L)'
;MEPNTGLVLGYDGIHPFSQVSITDRSSVQELLRTLLDPLEPFFSPKKARVRVPGATGVRFDQTASEVEGICRPLWGLAFLLAGEADYHGKGWWIEGIKSGTDPENPEYWGYPRDNDQRMVEMCPLGFALAVAPEMWESMSAKQRINIENWLGNSINEKK
;
A
#
# COMPACT_ATOMS: atom_id res chain seq x y z
N MET A 1 21.21 29.75 7.61
CA MET A 1 20.88 28.32 7.61
C MET A 1 19.50 28.21 8.20
N GLU A 2 18.50 28.03 7.36
CA GLU A 2 17.13 27.77 7.79
C GLU A 2 17.10 26.47 8.60
N PRO A 3 16.30 26.39 9.68
CA PRO A 3 16.22 25.19 10.50
C PRO A 3 15.67 24.02 9.66
N ASN A 4 16.30 22.85 9.83
CA ASN A 4 15.93 21.60 9.20
C ASN A 4 14.58 21.13 9.74
N THR A 5 13.49 21.65 9.21
CA THR A 5 12.13 21.27 9.58
C THR A 5 11.93 19.80 9.21
N GLY A 6 11.76 18.95 10.22
CA GLY A 6 11.49 17.53 10.01
C GLY A 6 10.27 17.35 9.10
N LEU A 7 10.34 16.35 8.23
CA LEU A 7 9.26 15.93 7.33
C LEU A 7 8.03 15.55 8.16
N VAL A 8 7.18 16.53 8.48
CA VAL A 8 5.82 16.28 8.93
C VAL A 8 5.02 15.96 7.67
N LEU A 9 4.01 15.10 7.75
CA LEU A 9 2.99 14.95 6.71
C LEU A 9 2.18 16.26 6.54
N GLY A 10 2.85 17.30 6.05
CA GLY A 10 2.44 18.05 4.87
C GLY A 10 1.24 18.96 4.95
N TYR A 11 0.75 19.37 6.13
CA TYR A 11 -0.30 20.39 6.19
C TYR A 11 -0.07 21.41 7.31
N ASP A 12 0.21 22.66 6.93
CA ASP A 12 0.23 23.82 7.84
C ASP A 12 -1.20 24.36 8.10
N GLY A 13 -2.23 23.53 7.86
CA GLY A 13 -3.65 23.89 7.92
C GLY A 13 -4.57 22.67 8.05
N ILE A 14 -5.87 22.85 7.79
CA ILE A 14 -6.86 21.75 7.85
C ILE A 14 -6.54 20.72 6.77
N HIS A 15 -6.33 19.45 7.18
CA HIS A 15 -6.04 18.35 6.27
C HIS A 15 -7.14 18.25 5.17
N PRO A 16 -6.78 18.09 3.88
CA PRO A 16 -7.75 18.04 2.77
C PRO A 16 -8.87 17.02 2.96
N PHE A 17 -8.57 15.86 3.53
CA PHE A 17 -9.58 14.89 4.01
C PHE A 17 -10.76 15.53 4.76
N SER A 18 -10.50 16.45 5.68
CA SER A 18 -11.52 17.11 6.50
C SER A 18 -12.29 18.20 5.76
N GLN A 19 -11.87 18.57 4.55
CA GLN A 19 -12.51 19.59 3.72
C GLN A 19 -13.52 18.98 2.73
N VAL A 20 -13.46 17.66 2.50
CA VAL A 20 -14.36 16.97 1.57
C VAL A 20 -15.72 16.75 2.21
N SER A 21 -16.76 17.36 1.65
CA SER A 21 -18.14 17.09 2.03
C SER A 21 -18.67 15.87 1.29
N ILE A 22 -18.97 14.79 2.02
CA ILE A 22 -19.42 13.52 1.44
C ILE A 22 -20.92 13.60 1.12
N THR A 23 -21.26 13.72 -0.16
CA THR A 23 -22.64 13.89 -0.64
C THR A 23 -23.00 12.93 -1.78
N ASP A 24 -22.01 12.49 -2.55
CA ASP A 24 -22.18 11.61 -3.70
C ASP A 24 -20.94 10.71 -3.95
N ARG A 25 -20.97 9.91 -5.01
CA ARG A 25 -19.85 9.04 -5.40
C ARG A 25 -18.56 9.82 -5.63
N SER A 26 -18.62 10.95 -6.32
CA SER A 26 -17.44 11.75 -6.67
C SER A 26 -16.78 12.34 -5.44
N SER A 27 -17.56 12.76 -4.44
CA SER A 27 -17.03 13.22 -3.16
C SER A 27 -16.30 12.12 -2.38
N VAL A 28 -16.75 10.87 -2.44
CA VAL A 28 -16.03 9.73 -1.84
C VAL A 28 -14.73 9.44 -2.59
N GLN A 29 -14.74 9.51 -3.93
CA GLN A 29 -13.52 9.34 -4.72
C GLN A 29 -12.49 10.44 -4.39
N GLU A 30 -12.94 11.69 -4.22
CA GLU A 30 -12.09 12.80 -3.82
C GLU A 30 -11.52 12.59 -2.41
N LEU A 31 -12.35 12.19 -1.44
CA LEU A 31 -11.90 11.85 -0.09
C LEU A 31 -10.76 10.82 -0.13
N LEU A 32 -10.89 9.77 -0.95
CA LEU A 32 -9.86 8.74 -1.08
C LEU A 32 -8.57 9.30 -1.71
N ARG A 33 -8.65 10.18 -2.73
CA ARG A 33 -7.47 10.86 -3.28
C ARG A 33 -6.74 11.67 -2.22
N THR A 34 -7.47 12.40 -1.35
CA THR A 34 -6.84 13.17 -0.26
C THR A 34 -6.07 12.32 0.75
N LEU A 35 -6.32 11.01 0.82
CA LEU A 35 -5.59 10.07 1.66
C LEU A 35 -4.42 9.40 0.93
N LEU A 36 -4.55 9.16 -0.37
CA LEU A 36 -3.56 8.42 -1.16
C LEU A 36 -2.45 9.32 -1.71
N ASP A 37 -2.79 10.52 -2.20
CA ASP A 37 -1.84 11.44 -2.84
C ASP A 37 -0.69 11.88 -1.92
N PRO A 38 -0.90 12.10 -0.61
CA PRO A 38 0.19 12.46 0.29
C PRO A 38 1.24 11.36 0.47
N LEU A 39 0.94 10.12 0.08
CA LEU A 39 1.86 8.98 0.20
C LEU A 39 2.91 8.95 -0.92
N GLU A 40 2.66 9.66 -2.02
CA GLU A 40 3.49 9.65 -3.23
C GLU A 40 4.99 9.89 -2.98
N PRO A 41 5.40 10.90 -2.18
CA PRO A 41 6.82 11.18 -1.96
C PRO A 41 7.53 10.09 -1.15
N PHE A 42 6.78 9.19 -0.51
CA PHE A 42 7.28 8.21 0.43
C PHE A 42 7.43 6.81 -0.16
N PHE A 43 7.07 6.63 -1.42
CA PHE A 43 7.32 5.37 -2.12
C PHE A 43 8.82 5.10 -2.24
N SER A 44 9.22 3.86 -1.95
CA SER A 44 10.57 3.37 -2.19
C SER A 44 10.93 3.37 -3.68
N PRO A 45 12.23 3.28 -4.03
CA PRO A 45 12.68 3.28 -5.43
C PRO A 45 11.99 2.22 -6.32
N LYS A 46 11.73 1.01 -5.82
CA LYS A 46 10.97 -0.04 -6.55
C LYS A 46 9.48 -0.04 -6.23
N LYS A 47 9.00 0.99 -5.55
CA LYS A 47 7.60 1.18 -5.12
C LYS A 47 7.06 0.11 -4.19
N ALA A 48 7.87 -0.86 -3.76
CA ALA A 48 7.40 -1.96 -2.93
C ALA A 48 6.98 -1.48 -1.53
N ARG A 49 7.38 -0.29 -1.09
CA ARG A 49 7.16 0.19 0.27
C ARG A 49 6.78 1.65 0.28
N VAL A 50 6.01 2.06 1.28
CA VAL A 50 5.71 3.48 1.54
C VAL A 50 6.21 3.82 2.93
N ARG A 51 7.23 4.68 3.00
CA ARG A 51 7.93 5.07 4.23
C ARG A 51 7.35 6.36 4.80
N VAL A 52 6.20 6.24 5.45
CA VAL A 52 5.52 7.39 6.03
C VAL A 52 6.39 8.03 7.14
N PRO A 53 6.66 9.34 7.11
CA PRO A 53 7.42 10.01 8.16
C PRO A 53 6.66 10.07 9.48
N GLY A 54 7.41 10.05 10.58
CA GLY A 54 6.86 10.00 11.93
C GLY A 54 7.14 8.63 12.55
N ALA A 55 8.00 8.60 13.57
CA ALA A 55 8.39 7.35 14.22
C ALA A 55 7.18 6.70 14.90
N THR A 56 6.66 5.62 14.34
CA THR A 56 5.74 4.72 15.05
C THR A 56 6.58 3.85 15.97
N GLY A 57 6.54 4.13 17.28
CA GLY A 57 7.29 3.43 18.33
C GLY A 57 6.83 1.98 18.56
N VAL A 58 6.87 1.13 17.54
CA VAL A 58 6.46 -0.28 17.62
C VAL A 58 7.66 -1.21 17.39
N ARG A 59 7.74 -2.24 18.23
CA ARG A 59 8.84 -3.22 18.32
C ARG A 59 8.77 -4.28 17.21
N PHE A 60 8.84 -3.89 15.95
CA PHE A 60 8.93 -4.85 14.84
C PHE A 60 10.00 -4.43 13.83
N ASP A 61 10.54 -5.41 13.08
CA ASP A 61 11.48 -5.21 11.99
C ASP A 61 11.01 -4.06 11.08
N GLN A 62 11.90 -3.09 10.77
CA GLN A 62 11.58 -1.94 9.93
C GLN A 62 10.92 -2.35 8.60
N THR A 63 11.29 -3.51 8.06
CA THR A 63 10.67 -4.04 6.84
C THR A 63 9.17 -4.33 7.02
N ALA A 64 8.76 -4.87 8.17
CA ALA A 64 7.35 -5.16 8.45
C ALA A 64 6.51 -3.88 8.63
N SER A 65 7.09 -2.85 9.26
CA SER A 65 6.45 -1.53 9.38
C SER A 65 6.32 -0.80 8.03
N GLU A 66 7.23 -1.06 7.08
CA GLU A 66 7.20 -0.47 5.74
C GLU A 66 6.17 -1.14 4.81
N VAL A 67 5.84 -2.42 5.06
CA VAL A 67 4.76 -3.14 4.34
C VAL A 67 3.39 -2.59 4.73
N GLU A 68 3.18 -2.21 5.99
CA GLU A 68 1.95 -1.55 6.43
C GLU A 68 1.64 -0.30 5.59
N GLY A 69 2.67 0.51 5.32
CA GLY A 69 2.54 1.76 4.58
C GLY A 69 2.03 1.58 3.15
N ILE A 70 2.28 0.43 2.52
CA ILE A 70 1.74 0.12 1.19
C ILE A 70 0.46 -0.71 1.26
N CYS A 71 0.34 -1.65 2.19
CA CYS A 71 -0.79 -2.56 2.24
C CYS A 71 -2.06 -1.89 2.77
N ARG A 72 -2.01 -1.12 3.86
CA ARG A 72 -3.23 -0.52 4.42
C ARG A 72 -3.94 0.48 3.51
N PRO A 73 -3.24 1.34 2.75
CA PRO A 73 -3.90 2.20 1.78
C PRO A 73 -4.62 1.43 0.65
N LEU A 74 -4.32 0.15 0.43
CA LEU A 74 -5.03 -0.67 -0.56
C LEU A 74 -6.54 -0.76 -0.28
N TRP A 75 -6.99 -0.60 0.98
CA TRP A 75 -8.41 -0.49 1.29
C TRP A 75 -9.06 0.67 0.51
N GLY A 76 -8.43 1.85 0.55
CA GLY A 76 -8.93 3.03 -0.15
C GLY A 76 -8.75 2.93 -1.65
N LEU A 77 -7.58 2.47 -2.11
CA LEU A 77 -7.30 2.30 -3.54
C LEU A 77 -8.29 1.33 -4.19
N ALA A 78 -8.55 0.17 -3.58
CA ALA A 78 -9.46 -0.82 -4.13
C ALA A 78 -10.86 -0.27 -4.37
N PHE A 79 -11.40 0.49 -3.41
CA PHE A 79 -12.70 1.16 -3.57
C PHE A 79 -12.67 2.27 -4.62
N LEU A 80 -11.56 3.01 -4.71
CA LEU A 80 -11.40 4.05 -5.73
C LEU A 80 -11.47 3.43 -7.14
N LEU A 81 -10.74 2.34 -7.37
CA LEU A 81 -10.68 1.64 -8.64
C LEU A 81 -12.00 0.91 -8.97
N ALA A 82 -12.60 0.23 -8.00
CA ALA A 82 -13.92 -0.38 -8.17
C ALA A 82 -15.05 0.64 -8.39
N GLY A 83 -14.82 1.88 -7.97
CA GLY A 83 -15.67 3.03 -8.28
C GLY A 83 -15.45 3.60 -9.68
N GLU A 84 -14.66 2.95 -10.53
CA GLU A 84 -14.28 3.37 -11.90
C GLU A 84 -13.60 4.75 -11.94
N ALA A 85 -12.97 5.15 -10.83
CA ALA A 85 -12.20 6.38 -10.82
C ALA A 85 -10.86 6.17 -11.53
N ASP A 86 -10.51 7.10 -12.42
CA ASP A 86 -9.12 7.20 -12.86
C ASP A 86 -8.27 7.77 -11.71
N TYR A 87 -7.18 7.08 -11.43
CA TYR A 87 -6.25 7.41 -10.35
C TYR A 87 -4.81 7.38 -10.89
N HIS A 88 -4.16 8.54 -10.92
CA HIS A 88 -2.85 8.71 -11.55
C HIS A 88 -1.77 7.85 -10.87
N GLY A 89 -1.87 7.65 -9.55
CA GLY A 89 -0.92 6.85 -8.78
C GLY A 89 -1.07 5.34 -9.00
N LYS A 90 -2.13 4.85 -9.67
CA LYS A 90 -2.45 3.41 -9.80
C LYS A 90 -1.25 2.55 -10.21
N GLY A 91 -0.46 3.02 -11.19
CA GLY A 91 0.69 2.29 -11.69
C GLY A 91 1.76 2.01 -10.63
N TRP A 92 1.95 2.93 -9.67
CA TRP A 92 2.95 2.76 -8.60
C TRP A 92 2.53 1.69 -7.59
N TRP A 93 1.23 1.59 -7.28
CA TRP A 93 0.70 0.54 -6.41
C TRP A 93 0.83 -0.84 -7.04
N ILE A 94 0.51 -0.97 -8.33
CA ILE A 94 0.67 -2.21 -9.08
C ILE A 94 2.15 -2.62 -9.12
N GLU A 95 3.05 -1.69 -9.41
CA GLU A 95 4.50 -1.94 -9.41
C GLU A 95 5.01 -2.32 -8.02
N GLY A 96 4.47 -1.69 -6.97
CA GLY A 96 4.80 -1.99 -5.59
C GLY A 96 4.43 -3.41 -5.19
N ILE A 97 3.24 -3.88 -5.56
CA ILE A 97 2.81 -5.26 -5.32
C ILE A 97 3.70 -6.24 -6.08
N LYS A 98 4.03 -5.94 -7.35
CA LYS A 98 4.95 -6.77 -8.16
C LYS A 98 6.32 -6.89 -7.51
N SER A 99 6.92 -5.76 -7.12
CA SER A 99 8.24 -5.73 -6.51
C SER A 99 8.25 -6.32 -5.10
N GLY A 100 7.20 -6.09 -4.33
CA GLY A 100 7.08 -6.54 -2.95
C GLY A 100 6.85 -8.04 -2.79
N THR A 101 6.20 -8.68 -3.76
CA THR A 101 5.94 -10.12 -3.75
C THR A 101 7.00 -10.94 -4.47
N ASP A 102 7.96 -10.31 -5.16
CA ASP A 102 9.01 -11.00 -5.91
C ASP A 102 10.23 -11.33 -5.02
N PRO A 103 10.53 -12.62 -4.75
CA PRO A 103 11.67 -13.01 -3.91
C PRO A 103 13.04 -12.63 -4.47
N GLU A 104 13.13 -12.33 -5.77
CA GLU A 104 14.36 -11.89 -6.43
C GLU A 104 14.55 -10.36 -6.38
N ASN A 105 13.54 -9.61 -5.94
CA ASN A 105 13.59 -8.17 -5.86
C ASN A 105 14.30 -7.72 -4.57
N PRO A 106 15.21 -6.73 -4.63
CA PRO A 106 15.88 -6.21 -3.43
C PRO A 106 14.93 -5.60 -2.39
N GLU A 107 13.72 -5.19 -2.79
CA GLU A 107 12.70 -4.67 -1.88
C GLU A 107 11.65 -5.71 -1.46
N TYR A 108 11.87 -6.99 -1.76
CA TYR A 108 10.99 -8.10 -1.37
C TYR A 108 10.51 -7.98 0.08
N TRP A 109 9.22 -8.18 0.31
CA TRP A 109 8.61 -8.07 1.63
C TRP A 109 9.04 -9.19 2.58
N GLY A 110 9.59 -10.28 2.05
CA GLY A 110 9.81 -11.49 2.85
C GLY A 110 8.50 -12.24 3.09
N TYR A 111 8.62 -13.54 3.36
CA TYR A 111 7.47 -14.35 3.72
C TYR A 111 7.00 -14.03 5.15
N PRO A 112 5.68 -13.91 5.39
CA PRO A 112 5.11 -13.88 6.73
C PRO A 112 5.58 -15.10 7.55
N ARG A 113 5.83 -14.89 8.84
CA ARG A 113 6.18 -15.94 9.81
C ARG A 113 5.15 -15.94 10.94
N ASP A 114 5.23 -16.91 11.85
CA ASP A 114 4.35 -16.96 13.02
C ASP A 114 4.38 -15.64 13.81
N ASN A 115 3.19 -15.08 14.06
CA ASN A 115 2.99 -13.78 14.73
C ASN A 115 3.66 -12.58 14.03
N ASP A 116 3.81 -12.62 12.70
CA ASP A 116 4.37 -11.50 11.93
C ASP A 116 3.28 -10.53 11.47
N GLN A 117 3.56 -9.22 11.58
CA GLN A 117 2.67 -8.15 11.13
C GLN A 117 2.27 -8.32 9.65
N ARG A 118 3.15 -8.87 8.81
CA ARG A 118 2.84 -9.18 7.39
C ARG A 118 1.59 -10.02 7.22
N MET A 119 1.22 -10.87 8.19
CA MET A 119 -0.03 -11.64 8.15
C MET A 119 -1.28 -10.76 8.15
N VAL A 120 -1.25 -9.63 8.88
CA VAL A 120 -2.35 -8.66 8.89
C VAL A 120 -2.46 -7.98 7.53
N GLU A 121 -1.32 -7.69 6.91
CA GLU A 121 -1.22 -6.99 5.64
C GLU A 121 -1.61 -7.85 4.42
N MET A 122 -1.76 -9.16 4.58
CA MET A 122 -2.30 -10.04 3.54
C MET A 122 -3.79 -9.76 3.24
N CYS A 123 -4.55 -9.36 4.26
CA CYS A 123 -5.98 -9.05 4.14
C CYS A 123 -6.26 -7.90 3.16
N PRO A 124 -5.68 -6.69 3.32
CA PRO A 124 -5.89 -5.61 2.37
C PRO A 124 -5.41 -5.95 0.95
N LEU A 125 -4.33 -6.72 0.79
CA LEU A 125 -3.88 -7.17 -0.53
C LEU A 125 -4.90 -8.10 -1.18
N GLY A 126 -5.35 -9.14 -0.48
CA GLY A 126 -6.37 -10.05 -0.99
C GLY A 126 -7.69 -9.36 -1.32
N PHE A 127 -8.10 -8.41 -0.47
CA PHE A 127 -9.26 -7.57 -0.72
C PHE A 127 -9.13 -6.74 -2.00
N ALA A 128 -7.99 -6.07 -2.18
CA ALA A 128 -7.77 -5.23 -3.36
C ALA A 128 -7.78 -6.03 -4.65
N LEU A 129 -7.18 -7.23 -4.66
CA LEU A 129 -7.21 -8.12 -5.82
C LEU A 129 -8.62 -8.62 -6.14
N ALA A 130 -9.47 -8.83 -5.11
CA ALA A 130 -10.85 -9.27 -5.30
C ALA A 130 -11.78 -8.14 -5.78
N VAL A 131 -11.57 -6.92 -5.28
CA VAL A 131 -12.46 -5.77 -5.55
C VAL A 131 -12.05 -4.97 -6.78
N ALA A 132 -10.75 -4.90 -7.08
CA ALA A 132 -10.21 -4.25 -8.26
C ALA A 132 -9.49 -5.27 -9.17
N PRO A 133 -10.23 -6.09 -9.93
CA PRO A 133 -9.66 -7.19 -10.73
C PRO A 133 -8.63 -6.72 -11.76
N GLU A 134 -8.72 -5.46 -12.22
CA GLU A 134 -7.73 -4.86 -13.12
C GLU A 134 -6.30 -4.92 -12.55
N MET A 135 -6.14 -4.91 -11.22
CA MET A 135 -4.85 -5.07 -10.57
C MET A 135 -4.28 -6.46 -10.84
N TRP A 136 -5.08 -7.52 -10.67
CA TRP A 136 -4.68 -8.90 -10.95
C TRP A 136 -4.45 -9.14 -12.45
N GLU A 137 -5.30 -8.55 -13.30
CA GLU A 137 -5.19 -8.65 -14.75
C GLU A 137 -3.89 -8.04 -15.28
N SER A 138 -3.39 -6.99 -14.63
CA SER A 138 -2.11 -6.34 -14.95
C SER A 138 -0.85 -7.14 -14.59
N MET A 139 -1.02 -8.30 -13.93
CA MET A 139 0.06 -9.18 -13.50
C MET A 139 0.37 -10.24 -14.56
N SER A 140 1.66 -10.47 -14.82
CA SER A 140 2.16 -11.63 -15.59
C SER A 140 1.96 -12.94 -14.82
N ALA A 141 2.09 -14.08 -15.49
CA ALA A 141 2.00 -15.39 -14.86
C ALA A 141 2.99 -15.56 -13.68
N LYS A 142 4.25 -15.11 -13.84
CA LYS A 142 5.24 -15.14 -12.77
C LYS A 142 4.79 -14.30 -11.57
N GLN A 143 4.28 -13.09 -11.82
CA GLN A 143 3.84 -12.17 -10.76
C GLN A 143 2.62 -12.73 -10.00
N ARG A 144 1.68 -13.38 -10.69
CA ARG A 144 0.54 -14.04 -10.05
C ARG A 144 0.99 -15.17 -9.13
N ILE A 145 1.92 -16.01 -9.57
CA ILE A 145 2.51 -17.08 -8.75
C ILE A 145 3.22 -16.50 -7.51
N ASN A 146 3.97 -15.41 -7.68
CA ASN A 146 4.63 -14.72 -6.56
C ASN A 146 3.62 -14.21 -5.53
N ILE A 147 2.54 -13.58 -5.99
CA ILE A 147 1.44 -13.11 -5.13
C ILE A 147 0.76 -14.27 -4.42
N GLU A 148 0.42 -15.35 -5.13
CA GLU A 148 -0.18 -16.57 -4.55
C GLU A 148 0.71 -17.19 -3.48
N ASN A 149 2.02 -17.29 -3.75
CA ASN A 149 2.99 -17.81 -2.79
C ASN A 149 3.06 -16.95 -1.54
N TRP A 150 3.02 -15.62 -1.70
CA TRP A 150 3.05 -14.67 -0.59
C TRP A 150 1.74 -14.65 0.21
N LEU A 151 0.58 -14.82 -0.45
CA LEU A 151 -0.76 -14.83 0.18
C LEU A 151 -1.16 -16.17 0.80
N GLY A 152 -0.63 -17.29 0.33
CA GLY A 152 -1.14 -18.62 0.68
C GLY A 152 -0.05 -19.57 1.15
N ASN A 153 0.90 -19.86 0.27
CA ASN A 153 1.82 -20.99 0.49
C ASN A 153 2.76 -20.73 1.67
N SER A 154 3.18 -19.49 1.91
CA SER A 154 4.07 -19.16 3.01
C SER A 154 3.48 -19.33 4.42
N ILE A 155 2.15 -19.34 4.57
CA ILE A 155 1.48 -19.46 5.88
C ILE A 155 0.81 -20.82 6.10
N ASN A 156 0.55 -21.56 5.02
CA ASN A 156 -0.12 -22.87 5.07
C ASN A 156 0.86 -24.05 5.05
N GLU A 157 2.14 -23.80 4.74
CA GLU A 157 3.20 -24.80 4.82
C GLU A 157 3.82 -24.79 6.23
N LYS A 158 3.45 -25.77 7.06
CA LYS A 158 4.21 -26.08 8.28
C LYS A 158 5.46 -26.88 7.89
N LYS A 159 6.64 -26.40 8.29
CA LYS A 159 7.82 -27.27 8.39
C LYS A 159 7.69 -28.20 9.59
#